data_AF-A0A7X0FS61-F1
#
_entry.id   AF-A0A7X0FS61-F1
#
_cell.length_a   1.000
_cell.length_b   1.000
_cell.length_c   1.000
_cell.angle_alpha   90.00
_cell.angle_beta   90.00
_cell.angle_gamma   90.00
#
_symmetry.space_group_name_H-M   'P 1'
#
loop_
_entity.id
_entity.type
_entity.pdbx_description
1 polymer ?
#
loop_
_entity_poly.entity_id
_entity_poly.type
_entity_poly.pdbx_seq_one_letter_code
_entity_poly.pdbx_strand_id
1 'polypeptide(L)'
;MSSSGRVGRPKASSRETLAEAACELFLEKGFEATSIVDITGRAGVSRSSFFNYFASKSDILWAGFDERLEQLTERLGASGTAEDGDPAAAVHGAVVAIADGFAPDSLALGIVNASAMGLTDELERESAVRRTRIGRAVSERFTRGGADRLGAEVAGSAWGGAVLAAIDAWAHDGAGRTELARFLDRAARSAATVATAPDGAVRQLRVVVTAPDFDDAVAFYRDVVGMPQSEAYEAEAGARVVILDAGRATLELSNPAQVAFIDRVETDGDAPSDRIRIALEVDDTAEAARRLADAGASVEAPARQTPWRSVNARLRGPADLQLTLFEELGDP
;
A
#
# COMPACT_ATOMS: atom_id res chain seq x y z
N MET A 1 14.31 -18.35 60.52
CA MET A 1 14.82 -17.96 59.18
C MET A 1 13.85 -18.49 58.15
N SER A 2 12.86 -17.67 57.75
CA SER A 2 11.91 -18.06 56.72
C SER A 2 12.45 -17.64 55.36
N SER A 3 12.77 -18.65 54.54
CA SER A 3 13.18 -18.50 53.15
C SER A 3 12.01 -17.96 52.33
N SER A 4 12.08 -16.67 51.98
CA SER A 4 11.22 -16.05 50.99
C SER A 4 11.60 -16.59 49.61
N GLY A 5 10.77 -17.48 49.05
CA GLY A 5 10.88 -17.88 47.65
C GLY A 5 10.82 -16.64 46.75
N ARG A 6 11.87 -16.41 45.95
CA ARG A 6 11.89 -15.34 44.94
C ARG A 6 10.78 -15.63 43.94
N VAL A 7 9.69 -14.88 44.02
CA VAL A 7 8.70 -14.79 42.94
C VAL A 7 9.46 -14.34 41.68
N GLY A 8 9.48 -15.18 40.64
CA GLY A 8 10.15 -14.87 39.39
C GLY A 8 9.53 -13.64 38.73
N ARG A 9 10.36 -12.77 38.13
CA ARG A 9 9.89 -11.60 37.38
C ARG A 9 9.00 -12.05 36.21
N PRO A 10 7.86 -11.38 35.92
CA PRO A 10 7.01 -11.75 34.79
C PRO A 10 7.79 -11.78 33.47
N LYS A 11 7.52 -12.79 32.62
CA LYS A 11 8.25 -13.01 31.37
C LYS A 11 8.21 -11.81 30.42
N ALA A 12 7.05 -11.16 30.27
CA ALA A 12 6.87 -9.98 29.43
C ALA A 12 7.79 -8.81 29.84
N SER A 13 7.86 -8.52 31.15
CA SER A 13 8.75 -7.48 31.68
C SER A 13 10.23 -7.75 31.38
N SER A 14 10.66 -9.00 31.28
CA SER A 14 12.07 -9.32 30.98
C SER A 14 12.43 -9.14 29.49
N ARG A 15 11.47 -9.33 28.58
CA ARG A 15 11.66 -9.11 27.14
C ARG A 15 11.79 -7.61 26.83
N GLU A 16 10.88 -6.80 27.37
CA GLU A 16 10.89 -5.34 27.22
C GLU A 16 12.16 -4.71 27.83
N THR A 17 12.55 -5.13 29.04
CA THR A 17 13.79 -4.62 29.68
C THR A 17 15.04 -4.98 28.86
N LEU A 18 15.08 -6.14 28.21
CA LEU A 18 16.19 -6.51 27.32
C LEU A 18 16.21 -5.64 26.05
N ALA A 19 15.03 -5.33 25.48
CA ALA A 19 14.91 -4.49 24.29
C ALA A 19 15.31 -3.03 24.57
N GLU A 20 14.85 -2.47 25.68
CA GLU A 20 15.22 -1.13 26.14
C GLU A 20 16.74 -1.02 26.36
N ALA A 21 17.32 -1.96 27.12
CA ALA A 21 18.77 -1.99 27.36
C ALA A 21 19.58 -2.13 26.06
N ALA A 22 19.09 -2.91 25.09
CA ALA A 22 19.74 -3.05 23.80
C ALA A 22 19.69 -1.74 23.00
N CYS A 23 18.52 -1.10 22.90
CA CYS A 23 18.36 0.18 22.20
C CYS A 23 19.25 1.28 22.80
N GLU A 24 19.33 1.39 24.13
CA GLU A 24 20.23 2.32 24.81
C GLU A 24 21.70 2.08 24.41
N LEU A 25 22.17 0.83 24.53
CA LEU A 25 23.56 0.48 24.23
C LEU A 25 23.89 0.67 22.74
N PHE A 26 22.94 0.38 21.84
CA PHE A 26 23.10 0.63 20.42
C PHE A 26 23.24 2.13 20.12
N LEU A 27 22.52 3.01 20.82
CA LEU A 27 22.70 4.47 20.71
C LEU A 27 24.02 4.95 21.34
N GLU A 28 24.41 4.40 22.48
CA GLU A 28 25.60 4.82 23.22
C GLU A 28 26.91 4.50 22.47
N LYS A 29 27.01 3.31 21.87
CA LYS A 29 28.28 2.81 21.31
C LYS A 29 28.15 2.08 19.97
N GLY A 30 26.95 2.01 19.40
CA GLY A 30 26.69 1.29 18.16
C GLY A 30 26.40 -0.21 18.37
N PHE A 31 25.74 -0.81 17.38
CA PHE A 31 25.33 -2.20 17.35
C PHE A 31 26.53 -3.14 17.41
N GLU A 32 27.55 -2.93 16.58
CA GLU A 32 28.70 -3.83 16.48
C GLU A 32 29.52 -3.90 17.79
N ALA A 33 29.73 -2.77 18.45
CA ALA A 33 30.46 -2.70 19.73
C ALA A 33 29.64 -3.20 20.93
N THR A 34 28.35 -3.54 20.73
CA THR A 34 27.46 -4.03 21.78
C THR A 34 27.40 -5.56 21.79
N SER A 35 27.75 -6.16 22.93
CA SER A 35 27.69 -7.60 23.15
C SER A 35 26.44 -8.01 23.93
N ILE A 36 26.04 -9.28 23.81
CA ILE A 36 24.96 -9.87 24.63
C ILE A 36 25.27 -9.75 26.13
N VAL A 37 26.54 -9.79 26.53
CA VAL A 37 26.96 -9.62 27.92
C VAL A 37 26.69 -8.20 28.42
N ASP A 38 26.94 -7.19 27.59
CA ASP A 38 26.62 -5.80 27.93
C ASP A 38 25.11 -5.60 28.12
N ILE A 39 24.31 -6.12 27.18
CA ILE A 39 22.85 -6.02 27.21
C ILE A 39 22.30 -6.69 28.47
N THR A 40 22.72 -7.92 28.75
CA THR A 40 22.24 -8.67 29.92
C THR A 40 22.71 -8.05 31.24
N GLY A 41 23.92 -7.50 31.28
CA GLY A 41 24.43 -6.73 32.41
C GLY A 41 23.61 -5.47 32.68
N ARG A 42 23.29 -4.69 31.64
CA ARG A 42 22.46 -3.48 31.74
C ARG A 42 21.01 -3.81 32.16
N ALA A 43 20.43 -4.84 31.56
CA ALA A 43 19.08 -5.31 31.88
C ALA A 43 18.96 -6.00 33.26
N GLY A 44 20.09 -6.33 33.90
CA GLY A 44 20.09 -7.04 35.19
C GLY A 44 19.55 -8.48 35.10
N VAL A 45 19.68 -9.13 33.95
CA VAL A 45 19.22 -10.51 33.70
C VAL A 45 20.38 -11.42 33.34
N SER A 46 20.18 -12.73 33.45
CA SER A 46 21.22 -13.69 33.10
C SER A 46 21.36 -13.85 31.58
N ARG A 47 22.54 -14.28 31.12
CA ARG A 47 22.75 -14.69 29.72
C ARG A 47 21.81 -15.83 29.29
N SER A 48 21.50 -16.77 30.19
CA SER A 48 20.51 -17.82 29.91
C SER A 48 19.12 -17.24 29.70
N SER A 49 18.75 -16.18 30.44
CA SER A 49 17.47 -15.50 30.29
C SER A 49 17.35 -14.82 28.93
N PHE A 50 18.44 -14.28 28.37
CA PHE A 50 18.47 -13.73 27.02
C PHE A 50 18.10 -14.79 25.97
N PHE A 51 18.81 -15.93 25.99
CA PHE A 51 18.61 -16.99 24.99
C PHE A 51 17.27 -17.73 25.11
N ASN A 52 16.51 -17.49 26.20
CA ASN A 52 15.13 -17.94 26.28
C ASN A 52 14.17 -17.14 25.38
N TYR A 53 14.57 -15.93 24.95
CA TYR A 53 13.73 -15.03 24.16
C TYR A 53 14.29 -14.74 22.77
N PHE A 54 15.61 -14.70 22.63
CA PHE A 54 16.27 -14.24 21.40
C PHE A 54 17.42 -15.18 21.01
N ALA A 55 17.55 -15.52 19.74
CA ALA A 55 18.68 -16.30 19.26
C ALA A 55 19.92 -15.41 19.03
N SER A 56 19.69 -14.14 18.67
CA SER A 56 20.71 -13.15 18.38
C SER A 56 20.40 -11.78 19.03
N LYS A 57 21.35 -10.84 18.96
CA LYS A 57 21.10 -9.44 19.39
C LYS A 57 20.26 -8.65 18.40
N SER A 58 20.22 -9.03 17.11
CA SER A 58 19.39 -8.36 16.10
C SER A 58 17.92 -8.76 16.24
N ASP A 59 17.63 -10.00 16.64
CA ASP A 59 16.26 -10.49 16.88
C ASP A 59 15.48 -9.64 17.89
N ILE A 60 16.19 -8.97 18.81
CA ILE A 60 15.59 -8.15 19.86
C ILE A 60 14.66 -7.09 19.29
N LEU A 61 15.14 -6.38 18.25
CA LEU A 61 14.38 -5.28 17.65
C LEU A 61 13.14 -5.78 16.91
N TRP A 62 13.14 -7.03 16.46
CA TRP A 62 12.09 -7.60 15.63
C TRP A 62 11.05 -8.38 16.40
N ALA A 63 11.25 -8.55 17.71
CA ALA A 63 10.54 -9.53 18.49
C ALA A 63 9.01 -9.30 18.51
N GLY A 64 8.59 -8.04 18.69
CA GLY A 64 7.16 -7.70 18.63
C GLY A 64 6.57 -7.97 17.26
N PHE A 65 7.32 -7.68 16.19
CA PHE A 65 6.90 -7.97 14.82
C PHE A 65 6.83 -9.47 14.52
N ASP A 66 7.80 -10.26 14.98
CA ASP A 66 7.85 -11.70 14.74
C ASP A 66 6.65 -12.42 15.38
N GLU A 67 6.18 -11.94 16.54
CA GLU A 67 4.95 -12.46 17.18
C GLU A 67 3.70 -12.18 16.33
N ARG A 68 3.61 -11.01 15.68
CA ARG A 68 2.50 -10.69 14.77
C ARG A 68 2.61 -11.44 13.45
N LEU A 69 3.82 -11.71 12.98
CA LEU A 69 4.07 -12.54 11.81
C LEU A 69 3.63 -14.00 12.03
N GLU A 70 3.85 -14.54 13.23
CA GLU A 70 3.34 -15.85 13.62
C GLU A 70 1.81 -15.88 13.59
N GLN A 71 1.15 -14.88 14.19
CA GLN A 71 -0.31 -14.75 14.16
C GLN A 71 -0.86 -14.60 12.73
N LEU A 72 -0.19 -13.83 11.87
CA LEU A 72 -0.55 -13.72 10.45
C LEU A 72 -0.47 -15.09 9.78
N THR A 73 0.62 -15.83 9.99
CA THR A 73 0.82 -17.15 9.39
C THR A 73 -0.26 -18.13 9.84
N GLU A 74 -0.62 -18.12 11.13
CA GLU A 74 -1.70 -18.93 11.69
C GLU A 74 -3.06 -18.58 11.07
N ARG A 75 -3.41 -17.29 10.99
CA ARG A 75 -4.68 -16.82 10.39
C ARG A 75 -4.81 -17.22 8.92
N LEU A 76 -3.73 -17.06 8.16
CA LEU A 76 -3.69 -17.47 6.76
C LEU A 76 -3.75 -18.98 6.60
N GLY A 77 -3.11 -19.74 7.50
CA GLY A 77 -3.14 -21.20 7.51
C GLY A 77 -4.50 -21.80 7.91
N ALA A 78 -5.19 -21.17 8.85
CA ALA A 78 -6.48 -21.63 9.39
C ALA A 78 -7.65 -21.41 8.43
N SER A 79 -7.58 -20.37 7.60
CA SER A 79 -8.58 -20.10 6.55
C SER A 79 -8.27 -21.02 5.37
N GLY A 80 -9.07 -22.07 5.17
CA GLY A 80 -8.85 -23.13 4.17
C GLY A 80 -9.21 -22.73 2.74
N THR A 81 -9.73 -23.67 1.94
CA THR A 81 -9.77 -23.69 0.46
C THR A 81 -10.50 -22.49 -0.17
N ALA A 82 -10.58 -22.41 -1.51
CA ALA A 82 -11.34 -21.36 -2.22
C ALA A 82 -12.81 -21.22 -1.75
N GLU A 83 -13.38 -22.24 -1.12
CA GLU A 83 -14.73 -22.23 -0.54
C GLU A 83 -14.82 -21.44 0.78
N ASP A 84 -13.70 -21.24 1.48
CA ASP A 84 -13.62 -20.53 2.76
C ASP A 84 -13.53 -18.99 2.61
N GLY A 85 -13.68 -18.49 1.38
CA GLY A 85 -13.76 -17.07 1.05
C GLY A 85 -12.61 -16.55 0.20
N ASP A 86 -12.73 -15.27 -0.20
CA ASP A 86 -11.78 -14.58 -1.08
C ASP A 86 -10.36 -14.56 -0.46
N PRO A 87 -9.35 -15.17 -1.12
CA PRO A 87 -7.97 -15.12 -0.68
C PRO A 87 -7.43 -13.70 -0.47
N ALA A 88 -7.84 -12.75 -1.32
CA ALA A 88 -7.37 -11.37 -1.21
C ALA A 88 -7.92 -10.69 0.05
N ALA A 89 -9.23 -10.83 0.32
CA ALA A 89 -9.83 -10.34 1.55
C ALA A 89 -9.20 -10.97 2.82
N ALA A 90 -8.92 -12.28 2.79
CA ALA A 90 -8.27 -12.96 3.91
C ALA A 90 -6.85 -12.44 4.18
N VAL A 91 -6.05 -12.24 3.12
CA VAL A 91 -4.70 -11.67 3.23
C VAL A 91 -4.75 -10.23 3.73
N HIS A 92 -5.65 -9.41 3.19
CA HIS A 92 -5.84 -8.04 3.65
C HIS A 92 -6.17 -7.98 5.14
N GLY A 93 -7.16 -8.74 5.59
CA GLY A 93 -7.56 -8.79 7.00
C GLY A 93 -6.44 -9.26 7.92
N ALA A 94 -5.66 -10.27 7.51
CA ALA A 94 -4.53 -10.77 8.29
C ALA A 94 -3.38 -9.74 8.38
N VAL A 95 -3.11 -8.99 7.30
CA VAL A 95 -2.07 -7.97 7.27
C VAL A 95 -2.44 -6.75 8.09
N VAL A 96 -3.67 -6.23 7.96
CA VAL A 96 -4.11 -5.07 8.76
C VAL A 96 -4.06 -5.38 10.25
N ALA A 97 -4.38 -6.62 10.64
CA ALA A 97 -4.31 -7.06 12.03
C ALA A 97 -2.88 -7.12 12.62
N ILE A 98 -1.82 -6.94 11.82
CA ILE A 98 -0.47 -6.75 12.36
C ILE A 98 -0.42 -5.52 13.26
N ALA A 99 -1.19 -4.48 12.96
CA ALA A 99 -1.25 -3.26 13.77
C ALA A 99 -1.91 -3.46 15.14
N ASP A 100 -2.66 -4.55 15.35
CA ASP A 100 -3.42 -4.77 16.58
C ASP A 100 -2.47 -4.87 17.78
N GLY A 101 -2.53 -3.86 18.66
CA GLY A 101 -1.66 -3.77 19.83
C GLY A 101 -0.17 -3.66 19.48
N PHE A 102 0.15 -3.18 18.26
CA PHE A 102 1.51 -2.86 17.87
C PHE A 102 1.89 -1.48 18.43
N ALA A 103 2.31 -1.47 19.69
CA ALA A 103 2.79 -0.26 20.36
C ALA A 103 4.18 0.12 19.85
N PRO A 104 4.58 1.41 19.92
CA PRO A 104 5.89 1.86 19.46
C PRO A 104 7.00 1.02 20.10
N ASP A 105 7.66 0.23 19.25
CA ASP A 105 8.60 -0.80 19.64
C ASP A 105 10.03 -0.35 19.35
N SER A 106 10.98 -1.01 20.01
CA SER A 106 12.40 -1.04 19.72
C SER A 106 12.72 -1.09 18.21
N LEU A 107 11.86 -1.72 17.40
CA LEU A 107 11.96 -1.71 15.93
C LEU A 107 11.92 -0.31 15.33
N ALA A 108 10.94 0.52 15.69
CA ALA A 108 10.77 1.85 15.10
C ALA A 108 11.94 2.76 15.50
N LEU A 109 12.40 2.64 16.75
CA LEU A 109 13.62 3.32 17.22
C LEU A 109 14.86 2.86 16.44
N GLY A 110 14.98 1.55 16.19
CA GLY A 110 16.06 0.96 15.41
C GLY A 110 16.07 1.45 13.95
N ILE A 111 14.90 1.53 13.32
CA ILE A 111 14.74 2.04 11.94
C ILE A 111 15.15 3.51 11.86
N VAL A 112 14.53 4.38 12.67
CA VAL A 112 14.78 5.83 12.60
C VAL A 112 16.22 6.18 12.93
N ASN A 113 16.86 5.43 13.84
CA ASN A 113 18.24 5.66 14.26
C ASN A 113 19.23 4.70 13.62
N ALA A 114 18.88 4.04 12.50
CA ALA A 114 19.69 2.97 11.92
C ALA A 114 21.15 3.38 11.67
N SER A 115 21.37 4.57 11.13
CA SER A 115 22.72 5.09 10.90
C SER A 115 23.48 5.36 12.20
N ALA A 116 22.83 6.01 13.18
CA ALA A 116 23.46 6.34 14.46
C ALA A 116 23.79 5.09 15.30
N MET A 117 22.90 4.10 15.27
CA MET A 117 23.09 2.81 15.93
C MET A 117 24.00 1.86 15.14
N GLY A 118 24.38 2.16 13.89
CA GLY A 118 25.14 1.24 13.03
C GLY A 118 24.37 -0.04 12.66
N LEU A 119 23.05 0.09 12.45
CA LEU A 119 22.11 -1.00 12.18
C LEU A 119 21.72 -1.12 10.70
N THR A 120 22.10 -0.20 9.82
CA THR A 120 21.61 -0.12 8.43
C THR A 120 21.64 -1.48 7.70
N ASP A 121 22.83 -2.09 7.60
CA ASP A 121 22.96 -3.35 6.87
C ASP A 121 22.25 -4.52 7.58
N GLU A 122 22.19 -4.49 8.91
CA GLU A 122 21.55 -5.54 9.69
C GLU A 122 20.03 -5.49 9.55
N LEU A 123 19.44 -4.29 9.61
CA LEU A 123 18.01 -4.09 9.36
C LEU A 123 17.64 -4.49 7.93
N GLU A 124 18.49 -4.21 6.94
CA GLU A 124 18.27 -4.65 5.56
C GLU A 124 18.19 -6.19 5.46
N ARG A 125 19.17 -6.90 6.04
CA ARG A 125 19.19 -8.38 6.05
C ARG A 125 17.98 -8.96 6.77
N GLU A 126 17.72 -8.47 7.98
CA GLU A 126 16.63 -8.99 8.82
C GLU A 126 15.25 -8.67 8.23
N SER A 127 15.09 -7.52 7.56
CA SER A 127 13.89 -7.18 6.80
C SER A 127 13.66 -8.13 5.62
N ALA A 128 14.72 -8.53 4.91
CA ALA A 128 14.63 -9.44 3.77
C ALA A 128 14.14 -10.84 4.18
N VAL A 129 14.60 -11.35 5.33
CA VAL A 129 14.13 -12.62 5.90
C VAL A 129 12.62 -12.55 6.17
N ARG A 130 12.15 -11.48 6.82
CA ARG A 130 10.74 -11.29 7.17
C ARG A 130 9.84 -11.06 5.97
N ARG A 131 10.31 -10.27 4.99
CA ARG A 131 9.66 -10.10 3.69
C ARG A 131 9.41 -11.45 3.02
N THR A 132 10.40 -12.33 3.05
CA THR A 132 10.30 -13.69 2.49
C THR A 132 9.32 -14.57 3.26
N ARG A 133 9.33 -14.52 4.60
CA ARG A 133 8.39 -15.29 5.45
C ARG A 133 6.93 -14.88 5.20
N ILE A 134 6.64 -13.58 5.17
CA ILE A 134 5.31 -13.05 4.84
C ILE A 134 4.91 -13.48 3.44
N GLY A 135 5.80 -13.25 2.46
CA GLY A 135 5.50 -13.56 1.07
C GLY A 135 5.20 -15.04 0.84
N ARG A 136 5.90 -15.94 1.54
CA ARG A 136 5.61 -17.37 1.50
C ARG A 136 4.23 -17.69 2.08
N ALA A 137 3.89 -17.17 3.25
CA ALA A 137 2.58 -17.41 3.87
C ALA A 137 1.42 -16.92 2.98
N VAL A 138 1.60 -15.74 2.35
CA VAL A 138 0.64 -15.17 1.40
C VAL A 138 0.55 -16.02 0.13
N SER A 139 1.69 -16.40 -0.46
CA SER A 139 1.74 -17.27 -1.65
C SER A 139 1.01 -18.59 -1.40
N GLU A 140 1.29 -19.26 -0.28
CA GLU A 140 0.61 -20.49 0.14
C GLU A 140 -0.92 -20.32 0.28
N ARG A 141 -1.39 -19.15 0.75
CA ARG A 141 -2.83 -18.83 0.82
C ARG A 141 -3.46 -18.65 -0.56
N PHE A 142 -2.78 -17.94 -1.46
CA PHE A 142 -3.26 -17.74 -2.84
C PHE A 142 -3.27 -19.06 -3.63
N THR A 143 -2.25 -19.91 -3.47
CA THR A 143 -2.21 -21.24 -4.08
C THR A 143 -3.39 -22.10 -3.61
N ARG A 144 -3.70 -22.11 -2.31
CA ARG A 144 -4.90 -22.80 -1.78
C ARG A 144 -6.21 -22.20 -2.28
N GLY A 145 -6.20 -20.91 -2.64
CA GLY A 145 -7.29 -20.20 -3.29
C GLY A 145 -7.43 -20.46 -4.80
N GLY A 146 -6.55 -21.27 -5.39
CA GLY A 146 -6.60 -21.62 -6.81
C GLY A 146 -5.77 -20.73 -7.74
N ALA A 147 -4.98 -19.79 -7.20
CA ALA A 147 -4.06 -19.01 -8.02
C ALA A 147 -2.96 -19.89 -8.64
N ASP A 148 -2.54 -19.57 -9.86
CA ASP A 148 -1.39 -20.23 -10.48
C ASP A 148 -0.08 -19.89 -9.74
N ARG A 149 0.97 -20.68 -10.00
CA ARG A 149 2.25 -20.56 -9.30
C ARG A 149 2.85 -19.16 -9.43
N LEU A 150 2.86 -18.59 -10.62
CA LEU A 150 3.46 -17.27 -10.86
C LEU A 150 2.62 -16.19 -10.18
N GLY A 151 1.29 -16.23 -10.34
CA GLY A 151 0.38 -15.30 -9.67
C GLY A 151 0.54 -15.32 -8.15
N ALA A 152 0.62 -16.50 -7.53
CA ALA A 152 0.81 -16.64 -6.09
C ALA A 152 2.19 -16.15 -5.62
N GLU A 153 3.26 -16.42 -6.37
CA GLU A 153 4.62 -15.94 -6.06
C GLU A 153 4.73 -14.41 -6.15
N VAL A 154 4.15 -13.81 -7.20
CA VAL A 154 4.13 -12.36 -7.40
C VAL A 154 3.29 -11.69 -6.31
N ALA A 155 2.10 -12.21 -5.99
CA ALA A 155 1.28 -11.69 -4.89
C ALA A 155 2.02 -11.78 -3.54
N GLY A 156 2.64 -12.92 -3.24
CA GLY A 156 3.44 -13.07 -2.03
C GLY A 156 4.57 -12.04 -1.91
N SER A 157 5.32 -11.84 -3.00
CA SER A 157 6.41 -10.87 -3.05
C SER A 157 5.92 -9.44 -2.82
N ALA A 158 4.79 -9.08 -3.45
CA ALA A 158 4.16 -7.77 -3.32
C ALA A 158 3.70 -7.49 -1.88
N TRP A 159 2.99 -8.43 -1.26
CA TRP A 159 2.51 -8.29 0.13
C TRP A 159 3.65 -8.28 1.14
N GLY A 160 4.67 -9.11 0.96
CA GLY A 160 5.87 -9.07 1.82
C GLY A 160 6.55 -7.70 1.73
N GLY A 161 6.71 -7.15 0.53
CA GLY A 161 7.29 -5.82 0.34
C GLY A 161 6.43 -4.71 0.96
N ALA A 162 5.12 -4.78 0.76
CA ALA A 162 4.15 -3.82 1.26
C ALA A 162 4.17 -3.68 2.79
N VAL A 163 4.19 -4.81 3.52
CA VAL A 163 4.23 -4.79 4.99
C VAL A 163 5.49 -4.12 5.52
N LEU A 164 6.67 -4.47 4.99
CA LEU A 164 7.94 -3.89 5.46
C LEU A 164 8.05 -2.40 5.08
N ALA A 165 7.57 -2.01 3.90
CA ALA A 165 7.52 -0.61 3.49
C ALA A 165 6.56 0.22 4.36
N ALA A 166 5.42 -0.35 4.77
CA ALA A 166 4.49 0.30 5.68
C ALA A 166 5.10 0.55 7.06
N ILE A 167 5.84 -0.42 7.61
CA ILE A 167 6.52 -0.29 8.90
C ILE A 167 7.61 0.77 8.83
N ASP A 168 8.42 0.76 7.77
CA ASP A 168 9.48 1.76 7.56
C ASP A 168 8.90 3.18 7.45
N ALA A 169 7.86 3.36 6.63
CA ALA A 169 7.18 4.65 6.48
C ALA A 169 6.55 5.14 7.80
N TRP A 170 5.88 4.24 8.54
CA TRP A 170 5.30 4.54 9.84
C TRP A 170 6.37 4.96 10.87
N ALA A 171 7.51 4.26 10.91
CA ALA A 171 8.61 4.60 11.80
C ALA A 171 9.12 6.03 11.56
N HIS A 172 9.32 6.41 10.29
CA HIS A 172 9.79 7.74 9.90
C HIS A 172 8.75 8.85 10.08
N ASP A 173 7.45 8.56 9.94
CA ASP A 173 6.38 9.54 10.14
C ASP A 173 6.11 9.85 11.63
N GLY A 174 6.63 8.99 12.51
CA GLY A 174 6.62 9.14 13.96
C GLY A 174 5.67 8.15 14.60
N ALA A 175 6.19 6.93 14.83
CA ALA A 175 5.48 5.79 15.40
C ALA A 175 4.68 6.04 16.69
N GLY A 176 5.03 7.05 17.48
CA GLY A 176 4.29 7.45 18.69
C GLY A 176 3.15 8.45 18.45
N ARG A 177 3.03 9.02 17.25
CA ARG A 177 2.02 10.01 16.85
C ARG A 177 1.05 9.50 15.80
N THR A 178 1.44 8.47 15.05
CA THR A 178 0.64 7.92 13.96
C THR A 178 0.39 6.43 14.12
N GLU A 179 -0.71 5.96 13.55
CA GLU A 179 -1.15 4.57 13.67
C GLU A 179 -0.61 3.73 12.52
N LEU A 180 0.05 2.60 12.85
CA LEU A 180 0.58 1.66 11.86
C LEU A 180 -0.51 1.13 10.91
N ALA A 181 -1.75 0.99 11.41
CA ALA A 181 -2.90 0.52 10.64
C ALA A 181 -3.12 1.34 9.36
N ARG A 182 -2.95 2.67 9.41
CA ARG A 182 -3.08 3.55 8.24
C ARG A 182 -2.08 3.21 7.14
N PHE A 183 -0.83 2.94 7.51
CA PHE A 183 0.23 2.61 6.57
C PHE A 183 0.04 1.21 5.98
N LEU A 184 -0.35 0.25 6.82
CA LEU A 184 -0.66 -1.11 6.36
C LEU A 184 -1.84 -1.13 5.40
N ASP A 185 -2.92 -0.40 5.69
CA ASP A 185 -4.10 -0.33 4.80
C ASP A 185 -3.75 0.30 3.44
N ARG A 186 -2.97 1.39 3.44
CA ARG A 186 -2.47 1.99 2.19
C ARG A 186 -1.61 1.00 1.40
N ALA A 187 -0.66 0.34 2.06
CA ALA A 187 0.24 -0.61 1.39
C ALA A 187 -0.50 -1.87 0.90
N ALA A 188 -1.50 -2.32 1.65
CA ALA A 188 -2.38 -3.44 1.31
C ALA A 188 -3.18 -3.17 0.04
N ARG A 189 -3.76 -1.97 -0.12
CA ARG A 189 -4.46 -1.55 -1.35
C ARG A 189 -3.56 -1.54 -2.59
N SER A 190 -2.27 -1.24 -2.43
CA SER A 190 -1.28 -1.32 -3.51
C SER A 190 -0.88 -2.76 -3.84
N ALA A 191 -0.71 -3.61 -2.83
CA ALA A 191 -0.39 -5.02 -3.04
C ALA A 191 -1.56 -5.81 -3.65
N ALA A 192 -2.79 -5.46 -3.28
CA ALA A 192 -4.00 -6.13 -3.76
C ALA A 192 -4.20 -6.01 -5.28
N THR A 193 -3.71 -4.95 -5.93
CA THR A 193 -3.79 -4.85 -7.41
C THR A 193 -3.01 -5.90 -8.16
N VAL A 194 -2.04 -6.52 -7.49
CA VAL A 194 -1.16 -7.52 -8.09
C VAL A 194 -1.81 -8.92 -8.04
N ALA A 195 -2.81 -9.11 -7.18
CA ALA A 195 -3.44 -10.40 -6.91
C ALA A 195 -4.73 -10.60 -7.73
N THR A 196 -4.57 -11.27 -8.88
CA THR A 196 -5.52 -12.18 -9.56
C THR A 196 -7.01 -11.80 -9.62
N ALA A 197 -7.50 -11.48 -10.82
CA ALA A 197 -8.92 -11.52 -11.15
C ALA A 197 -9.40 -12.99 -11.30
N PRO A 198 -10.60 -13.37 -10.81
CA PRO A 198 -11.09 -14.75 -10.92
C PRO A 198 -11.22 -15.25 -12.37
N ASP A 199 -11.29 -16.56 -12.58
CA ASP A 199 -11.56 -17.13 -13.92
C ASP A 199 -12.89 -16.58 -14.48
N GLY A 200 -12.82 -15.99 -15.68
CA GLY A 200 -13.95 -15.30 -16.31
C GLY A 200 -14.11 -13.82 -15.90
N ALA A 201 -13.27 -13.30 -15.00
CA ALA A 201 -13.25 -11.88 -14.70
C ALA A 201 -12.70 -11.05 -15.86
N VAL A 202 -13.29 -9.87 -16.06
CA VAL A 202 -12.79 -8.88 -17.03
C VAL A 202 -11.40 -8.44 -16.58
N ARG A 203 -10.38 -8.73 -17.40
CA ARG A 203 -8.97 -8.38 -17.08
C ARG A 203 -8.57 -7.00 -17.54
N GLN A 204 -9.27 -6.45 -18.54
CA GLN A 204 -8.99 -5.14 -19.10
C GLN A 204 -10.29 -4.52 -19.61
N LEU A 205 -10.51 -3.26 -19.28
CA LEU A 205 -11.49 -2.40 -19.94
C LEU A 205 -10.75 -1.54 -20.96
N ARG A 206 -11.19 -1.54 -22.22
CA ARG A 206 -10.68 -0.64 -23.27
C ARG A 206 -11.81 0.28 -23.70
N VAL A 207 -11.56 1.60 -23.63
CA VAL A 207 -12.44 2.60 -24.24
C VAL A 207 -11.87 2.91 -25.63
N VAL A 208 -12.64 2.61 -26.68
CA VAL A 208 -12.22 2.80 -28.07
C VAL A 208 -12.99 3.98 -28.65
N VAL A 209 -12.25 4.93 -29.21
CA VAL A 209 -12.80 6.21 -29.70
C VAL A 209 -12.24 6.47 -31.08
N THR A 210 -13.11 6.94 -31.98
CA THR A 210 -12.70 7.36 -33.32
C THR A 210 -12.21 8.80 -33.26
N ALA A 211 -10.94 9.03 -33.62
CA ALA A 211 -10.35 10.36 -33.68
C ALA A 211 -10.07 10.75 -35.15
N PRO A 212 -10.84 11.68 -35.74
CA PRO A 212 -10.56 12.20 -37.08
C PRO A 212 -9.18 12.87 -37.16
N ASP A 213 -8.83 13.64 -36.14
CA ASP A 213 -7.53 14.31 -35.98
C ASP A 213 -6.60 13.44 -35.10
N PHE A 214 -6.21 12.29 -35.64
CA PHE A 214 -5.55 11.22 -34.87
C PHE A 214 -4.26 11.65 -34.18
N ASP A 215 -3.35 12.34 -34.87
CA ASP A 215 -2.05 12.70 -34.31
C ASP A 215 -2.18 13.74 -33.19
N ASP A 216 -3.08 14.71 -33.34
CA ASP A 216 -3.36 15.72 -32.32
C ASP A 216 -4.01 15.09 -31.09
N ALA A 217 -4.94 14.15 -31.28
CA ALA A 217 -5.53 13.38 -30.19
C ALA A 217 -4.47 12.54 -29.45
N VAL A 218 -3.59 11.85 -30.16
CA VAL A 218 -2.50 11.08 -29.55
C VAL A 218 -1.57 11.99 -28.75
N ALA A 219 -1.14 13.13 -29.31
CA ALA A 219 -0.30 14.09 -28.61
C ALA A 219 -0.98 14.63 -27.34
N PHE A 220 -2.28 14.96 -27.43
CA PHE A 220 -3.04 15.44 -26.28
C PHE A 220 -3.11 14.38 -25.17
N TYR A 221 -3.57 13.17 -25.44
CA TYR A 221 -3.74 12.16 -24.40
C TYR A 221 -2.41 11.61 -23.86
N ARG A 222 -1.41 11.42 -24.74
CA ARG A 222 -0.10 10.91 -24.32
C ARG A 222 0.74 11.96 -23.60
N ASP A 223 0.88 13.14 -24.20
CA ASP A 223 1.89 14.12 -23.79
C ASP A 223 1.30 15.19 -22.85
N VAL A 224 0.03 15.54 -23.00
CA VAL A 224 -0.63 16.57 -22.16
C VAL A 224 -1.32 15.95 -20.97
N VAL A 225 -2.20 14.96 -21.18
CA VAL A 225 -2.86 14.25 -20.07
C VAL A 225 -1.83 13.42 -19.30
N GLY A 226 -0.89 12.80 -20.02
CA GLY A 226 0.20 12.00 -19.45
C GLY A 226 -0.06 10.50 -19.47
N MET A 227 -0.95 10.02 -20.34
CA MET A 227 -1.28 8.60 -20.44
C MET A 227 -0.15 7.86 -21.18
N PRO A 228 0.57 6.93 -20.53
CA PRO A 228 1.70 6.27 -21.18
C PRO A 228 1.20 5.34 -22.30
N GLN A 229 1.96 5.30 -23.41
CA GLN A 229 1.67 4.41 -24.52
C GLN A 229 2.04 2.97 -24.16
N SER A 230 1.10 2.04 -24.34
CA SER A 230 1.30 0.61 -24.13
C SER A 230 1.63 -0.12 -25.43
N GLU A 231 0.77 0.04 -26.45
CA GLU A 231 0.89 -0.64 -27.75
C GLU A 231 0.48 0.32 -28.87
N ALA A 232 1.05 0.14 -30.07
CA ALA A 232 0.66 0.89 -31.27
C ALA A 232 0.73 -0.05 -32.49
N TYR A 233 -0.31 0.01 -33.32
CA TYR A 233 -0.41 -0.82 -34.53
C TYR A 233 -0.74 0.05 -35.74
N GLU A 234 -0.10 -0.26 -36.87
CA GLU A 234 -0.41 0.31 -38.17
C GLU A 234 -0.76 -0.83 -39.14
N ALA A 235 -1.82 -0.64 -39.92
CA ALA A 235 -2.31 -1.60 -40.89
C ALA A 235 -2.46 -0.97 -42.28
N GLU A 236 -2.93 -1.75 -43.25
CA GLU A 236 -3.12 -1.31 -44.63
C GLU A 236 -4.02 -0.07 -44.74
N ALA A 237 -3.84 0.68 -45.83
CA ALA A 237 -4.60 1.89 -46.14
C ALA A 237 -4.54 3.01 -45.08
N GLY A 238 -3.48 3.07 -44.27
CA GLY A 238 -3.27 4.14 -43.30
C GLY A 238 -4.09 3.99 -42.01
N ALA A 239 -4.67 2.81 -41.77
CA ALA A 239 -5.37 2.53 -40.51
C ALA A 239 -4.37 2.45 -39.35
N ARG A 240 -4.63 3.21 -38.29
CA ARG A 240 -3.75 3.32 -37.12
C ARG A 240 -4.57 3.20 -35.83
N VAL A 241 -3.98 2.56 -34.81
CA VAL A 241 -4.51 2.53 -33.46
C VAL A 241 -3.37 2.63 -32.45
N VAL A 242 -3.58 3.43 -31.41
CA VAL A 242 -2.67 3.55 -30.26
C VAL A 242 -3.47 3.20 -29.01
N ILE A 243 -2.88 2.39 -28.14
CA ILE A 243 -3.44 1.98 -26.86
C ILE A 243 -2.66 2.71 -25.77
N LEU A 244 -3.36 3.56 -25.03
CA LEU A 244 -2.82 4.33 -23.91
C LEU A 244 -3.31 3.72 -22.59
N ASP A 245 -2.45 3.71 -21.58
CA ASP A 245 -2.82 3.27 -20.23
C ASP A 245 -3.59 4.39 -19.51
N ALA A 246 -4.67 4.01 -18.84
CA ALA A 246 -5.53 4.89 -18.04
C ALA A 246 -5.44 4.56 -16.54
N GLY A 247 -4.33 3.98 -16.09
CA GLY A 247 -4.15 3.56 -14.70
C GLY A 247 -5.16 2.48 -14.31
N ARG A 248 -5.89 2.70 -13.20
CA ARG A 248 -6.98 1.80 -12.78
C ARG A 248 -8.28 2.20 -13.47
N ALA A 249 -8.74 1.40 -14.43
CA ALA A 249 -10.05 1.61 -15.07
C ALA A 249 -11.19 1.07 -14.20
N THR A 250 -12.18 1.92 -13.91
CA THR A 250 -13.41 1.56 -13.19
C THR A 250 -14.63 1.79 -14.09
N LEU A 251 -15.68 0.98 -13.91
CA LEU A 251 -16.98 1.19 -14.57
C LEU A 251 -17.96 1.74 -13.54
N GLU A 252 -18.32 3.02 -13.67
CA GLU A 252 -19.35 3.66 -12.85
C GLU A 252 -20.70 3.64 -13.56
N LEU A 253 -21.74 3.09 -12.92
CA LEU A 253 -23.12 3.07 -13.43
C LEU A 253 -24.01 3.98 -12.58
N SER A 254 -24.39 5.11 -13.17
CA SER A 254 -25.30 6.07 -12.54
C SER A 254 -26.68 6.03 -13.20
N ASN A 255 -27.74 5.98 -12.39
CA ASN A 255 -29.11 6.08 -12.90
C ASN A 255 -29.44 7.53 -13.32
N PRO A 256 -30.52 7.78 -14.08
CA PRO A 256 -30.83 9.14 -14.55
C PRO A 256 -31.01 10.19 -13.46
N ALA A 257 -31.56 9.81 -12.30
CA ALA A 257 -31.73 10.73 -11.16
C ALA A 257 -30.37 11.11 -10.55
N GLN A 258 -29.44 10.15 -10.46
CA GLN A 258 -28.07 10.36 -10.00
C GLN A 258 -27.29 11.25 -10.98
N VAL A 259 -27.40 11.00 -12.29
CA VAL A 259 -26.77 11.86 -13.32
C VAL A 259 -27.27 13.30 -13.22
N ALA A 260 -28.59 13.50 -13.12
CA ALA A 260 -29.16 14.83 -12.98
C ALA A 260 -28.73 15.52 -11.67
N PHE A 261 -28.47 14.76 -10.60
CA PHE A 261 -27.92 15.29 -9.36
C PHE A 261 -26.44 15.69 -9.52
N ILE A 262 -25.64 14.84 -10.15
CA ILE A 262 -24.23 15.13 -10.47
C ILE A 262 -24.13 16.39 -11.33
N ASP A 263 -24.91 16.50 -12.40
CA ASP A 263 -24.89 17.67 -13.29
C ASP A 263 -25.25 18.96 -12.53
N ARG A 264 -26.26 18.93 -11.65
CA ARG A 264 -26.57 20.10 -10.81
C ARG A 264 -25.43 20.49 -9.88
N VAL A 265 -24.69 19.52 -9.35
CA VAL A 265 -23.60 19.76 -8.40
C VAL A 265 -22.33 20.23 -9.11
N GLU A 266 -21.94 19.55 -10.18
CA GLU A 266 -20.67 19.77 -10.87
C GLU A 266 -20.74 20.90 -11.90
N THR A 267 -21.92 21.14 -12.49
CA THR A 267 -22.07 22.04 -13.64
C THR A 267 -23.22 23.01 -13.51
N ASP A 268 -23.88 23.07 -12.35
CA ASP A 268 -25.13 23.83 -12.13
C ASP A 268 -26.30 23.38 -13.05
N GLY A 269 -26.12 22.26 -13.76
CA GLY A 269 -27.05 21.75 -14.78
C GLY A 269 -26.79 22.30 -16.20
N ASP A 270 -25.82 23.19 -16.36
CA ASP A 270 -25.56 23.88 -17.63
C ASP A 270 -24.73 23.05 -18.63
N ALA A 271 -24.00 22.04 -18.13
CA ALA A 271 -23.27 21.08 -18.95
C ALA A 271 -23.71 19.65 -18.61
N PRO A 272 -24.65 19.06 -19.39
CA PRO A 272 -25.16 17.72 -19.12
C PRO A 272 -24.09 16.65 -19.34
N SER A 273 -24.17 15.56 -18.57
CA SER A 273 -23.29 14.41 -18.75
C SER A 273 -23.59 13.67 -20.06
N ASP A 274 -22.55 13.30 -20.80
CA ASP A 274 -22.64 12.37 -21.93
C ASP A 274 -22.96 10.95 -21.46
N ARG A 275 -23.46 10.12 -22.39
CA ARG A 275 -23.80 8.72 -22.11
C ARG A 275 -22.59 7.88 -21.67
N ILE A 276 -21.41 8.22 -22.17
CA ILE A 276 -20.12 7.65 -21.77
C ILE A 276 -19.19 8.84 -21.54
N ARG A 277 -18.61 8.93 -20.34
CA ARG A 277 -17.63 9.94 -19.95
C ARG A 277 -16.39 9.26 -19.39
N ILE A 278 -15.24 9.88 -19.56
CA ILE A 278 -13.98 9.39 -18.97
C ILE A 278 -13.67 10.23 -17.73
N ALA A 279 -13.59 9.59 -16.57
CA ALA A 279 -13.16 10.23 -15.34
C ALA A 279 -11.68 9.92 -15.09
N LEU A 280 -10.90 10.96 -14.76
CA LEU A 280 -9.47 10.86 -14.51
C LEU A 280 -9.15 11.48 -13.15
N GLU A 281 -8.56 10.69 -12.26
CA GLU A 281 -8.06 11.18 -10.98
C GLU A 281 -6.75 11.95 -11.20
N VAL A 282 -6.60 13.11 -10.55
CA VAL A 282 -5.42 13.97 -10.65
C VAL A 282 -5.05 14.55 -9.28
N ASP A 283 -3.78 14.87 -9.08
CA ASP A 283 -3.28 15.42 -7.81
C ASP A 283 -3.83 16.83 -7.51
N ASP A 284 -4.02 17.67 -8.54
CA ASP A 284 -4.63 19.00 -8.44
C ASP A 284 -5.57 19.21 -9.63
N THR A 285 -6.88 19.27 -9.34
CA THR A 285 -7.90 19.38 -10.39
C THR A 285 -7.86 20.71 -11.13
N ALA A 286 -7.55 21.82 -10.44
CA ALA A 286 -7.56 23.15 -11.03
C ALA A 286 -6.33 23.42 -11.91
N GLU A 287 -5.16 22.93 -11.50
CA GLU A 287 -3.95 22.95 -12.32
C GLU A 287 -4.09 22.05 -13.54
N ALA A 288 -4.57 20.82 -13.37
CA ALA A 288 -4.78 19.90 -14.48
C ALA A 288 -5.78 20.47 -15.49
N ALA A 289 -6.92 21.02 -15.05
CA ALA A 289 -7.91 21.62 -15.94
C ALA A 289 -7.33 22.78 -16.77
N ARG A 290 -6.50 23.66 -16.17
CA ARG A 290 -5.82 24.75 -16.90
C ARG A 290 -4.85 24.20 -17.94
N ARG A 291 -4.00 23.25 -17.56
CA ARG A 291 -3.04 22.61 -18.47
C ARG A 291 -3.72 21.98 -19.68
N LEU A 292 -4.85 21.29 -19.47
CA LEU A 292 -5.63 20.68 -20.54
C LEU A 292 -6.31 21.73 -21.44
N ALA A 293 -6.82 22.81 -20.85
CA ALA A 293 -7.43 23.91 -21.61
C ALA A 293 -6.40 24.63 -22.50
N ASP A 294 -5.20 24.91 -21.97
CA ASP A 294 -4.10 25.53 -22.74
C ASP A 294 -3.64 24.67 -23.91
N ALA A 295 -3.86 23.36 -23.83
CA ALA A 295 -3.59 22.39 -24.89
C ALA A 295 -4.76 22.15 -25.85
N GLY A 296 -5.86 22.91 -25.72
CA GLY A 296 -6.98 22.88 -26.68
C GLY A 296 -8.25 22.17 -26.20
N ALA A 297 -8.34 21.73 -24.93
CA ALA A 297 -9.60 21.26 -24.38
C ALA A 297 -10.56 22.42 -24.06
N SER A 298 -11.87 22.21 -24.23
CA SER A 298 -12.88 23.19 -23.84
C SER A 298 -13.34 22.92 -22.40
N VAL A 299 -13.28 23.92 -21.52
CA VAL A 299 -13.80 23.80 -20.15
C VAL A 299 -15.32 23.97 -20.18
N GLU A 300 -16.06 22.90 -19.86
CA GLU A 300 -17.52 22.92 -19.75
C GLU A 300 -17.97 23.33 -18.34
N ALA A 301 -17.20 22.94 -17.30
CA ALA A 301 -17.36 23.41 -15.93
C ALA A 301 -16.01 23.49 -15.20
N PRO A 302 -15.69 24.63 -14.54
CA PRO A 302 -14.43 24.80 -13.83
C PRO A 302 -14.38 23.98 -12.52
N ALA A 303 -13.16 23.76 -12.02
CA ALA A 303 -12.89 23.03 -10.79
C ALA A 303 -13.70 23.57 -9.60
N ARG A 304 -14.44 22.69 -8.93
CA ARG A 304 -15.26 23.01 -7.75
C ARG A 304 -15.37 21.82 -6.80
N GLN A 305 -15.56 22.11 -5.52
CA GLN A 305 -15.74 21.08 -4.51
C GLN A 305 -17.16 20.48 -4.55
N THR A 306 -17.24 19.15 -4.51
CA THR A 306 -18.49 18.38 -4.48
C THR A 306 -18.87 17.98 -3.05
N PRO A 307 -20.13 17.58 -2.79
CA PRO A 307 -20.55 17.00 -1.52
C PRO A 307 -19.83 15.69 -1.14
N TRP A 308 -19.15 15.05 -2.09
CA TRP A 308 -18.44 13.78 -1.90
C TRP A 308 -16.98 13.98 -1.54
N ARG A 309 -16.61 15.18 -1.08
CA ARG A 309 -15.22 15.54 -0.72
C ARG A 309 -14.26 15.29 -1.87
N SER A 310 -14.67 15.67 -3.06
CA SER A 310 -13.78 15.72 -4.21
C SER A 310 -13.80 17.12 -4.81
N VAL A 311 -12.74 17.50 -5.50
CA VAL A 311 -12.76 18.66 -6.41
C VAL A 311 -12.92 18.11 -7.82
N ASN A 312 -13.95 18.56 -8.55
CA ASN A 312 -14.26 18.05 -9.89
C ASN A 312 -14.25 19.20 -10.91
N ALA A 313 -13.75 18.93 -12.12
CA ALA A 313 -13.86 19.81 -13.29
C ALA A 313 -14.34 19.02 -14.51
N ARG A 314 -15.12 19.66 -15.39
CA ARG A 314 -15.64 19.05 -16.61
C ARG A 314 -15.08 19.73 -17.86
N LEU A 315 -14.55 18.93 -18.78
CA LEU A 315 -13.92 19.39 -20.00
C LEU A 315 -14.34 18.53 -21.19
N ARG A 316 -14.21 19.07 -22.39
CA ARG A 316 -14.30 18.35 -23.66
C ARG A 316 -12.95 18.36 -24.35
N GLY A 317 -12.36 17.18 -24.52
CA GLY A 317 -11.07 16.98 -25.17
C GLY A 317 -11.17 16.58 -26.64
N PRO A 318 -10.03 16.35 -27.32
CA PRO A 318 -9.98 15.83 -28.68
C PRO A 318 -10.73 14.49 -28.84
N ALA A 319 -11.16 14.19 -30.07
CA ALA A 319 -12.06 13.07 -30.38
C ALA A 319 -13.44 13.17 -29.70
N ASP A 320 -13.84 14.38 -29.31
CA ASP A 320 -15.15 14.71 -28.72
C ASP A 320 -15.46 13.96 -27.41
N LEU A 321 -14.42 13.66 -26.63
CA LEU A 321 -14.59 12.99 -25.34
C LEU A 321 -14.85 13.98 -24.23
N GLN A 322 -15.94 13.76 -23.50
CA GLN A 322 -16.21 14.44 -22.24
C GLN A 322 -15.36 13.81 -21.13
N LEU A 323 -14.54 14.65 -20.51
CA LEU A 323 -13.62 14.32 -19.44
C LEU A 323 -14.12 14.91 -18.12
N THR A 324 -14.05 14.13 -17.05
CA THR A 324 -14.21 14.61 -15.67
C THR A 324 -12.88 14.45 -14.95
N LEU A 325 -12.22 15.55 -14.60
CA LEU A 325 -11.08 15.51 -13.71
C LEU A 325 -11.57 15.51 -12.28
N PHE A 326 -11.00 14.68 -11.40
CA PHE A 326 -11.33 14.70 -9.99
C PHE A 326 -10.11 14.51 -9.10
N GLU A 327 -10.18 15.06 -7.89
CA GLU A 327 -9.19 14.93 -6.82
C GLU A 327 -9.94 14.53 -5.54
N GLU A 328 -9.56 13.42 -4.90
CA GLU A 328 -10.13 13.01 -3.61
C GLU A 328 -9.52 13.82 -2.45
N LEU A 329 -10.37 14.47 -1.66
CA LEU A 329 -9.94 15.15 -0.44
C LEU A 329 -10.01 14.15 0.72
N GLY A 330 -8.89 13.97 1.43
CA GLY A 330 -8.78 13.04 2.56
C GLY A 330 -9.78 13.30 3.71
N ASP A 331 -9.88 12.36 4.63
CA ASP A 331 -10.68 12.54 5.86
C ASP A 331 -10.12 13.69 6.73
N PRO A 332 -10.98 14.48 7.41
CA PRO A 332 -10.60 15.59 8.27
C PRO A 332 -9.80 15.17 9.51
#